data_AF-A0A1G4HZ39-F1
#
_entry.id   AF-A0A1G4HZ39-F1
#
_cell.length_a   1.000
_cell.length_b   1.000
_cell.length_c   1.000
_cell.angle_alpha   90.00
_cell.angle_beta   90.00
_cell.angle_gamma   90.00
#
_symmetry.space_group_name_H-M   'P 1'
#
loop_
_entity.id
_entity.type
_entity.pdbx_description
1 polymer ?
#
loop_
_entity_poly.entity_id
_entity_poly.type
_entity_poly.pdbx_seq_one_letter_code
_entity_poly.pdbx_strand_id
1 'polypeptide(L)'
;MQLITLGAVVVTVAFLGVEALSLHSDDKQITTACHVAREAAAVAGKMKSHYTQQESNLQTVELDLLKLELAAEISKGPQRQSYAPLIAAASSLIATAKNKLQQIRPGVLDVSENLGKLAGAEEMVQAFTELKFGGKAAWQAATALSGNKAGLAYKDETSSYKACGDETRAATQPLTGPKPTADNREITVFHAEIKGAGTTSGTDVMICHHSDSTGTNCGHVDGTATKMAISEGYLTKLNKQQYSTKNNEHPDYKATENTAKGVLPTQAWVTAKLEGLRKLESDLSGLSIQADALRQLTITTNPAYLAVITKIAAARLQKKSRQGQQ
;
A
#
# COMPACT_ATOMS: atom_id res chain seq x y z
N MET A 1 5.18 -58.54 -13.12
CA MET A 1 4.87 -57.64 -11.99
C MET A 1 5.73 -56.39 -12.17
N GLN A 2 5.24 -55.44 -12.97
CA GLN A 2 5.94 -54.19 -13.28
C GLN A 2 5.18 -53.07 -12.56
N LEU A 3 5.82 -52.48 -11.55
CA LEU A 3 5.42 -51.20 -10.98
C LEU A 3 5.71 -50.12 -12.02
N ILE A 4 4.67 -49.51 -12.57
CA ILE A 4 4.79 -48.24 -13.29
C ILE A 4 4.63 -47.15 -12.24
N THR A 5 5.77 -46.56 -11.86
CA THR A 5 5.88 -45.35 -11.05
C THR A 5 5.08 -44.22 -11.70
N LEU A 6 3.99 -43.79 -11.05
CA LEU A 6 3.31 -42.53 -11.31
C LEU A 6 4.25 -41.38 -10.93
N GLY A 7 5.00 -40.90 -11.92
CA GLY A 7 5.70 -39.63 -11.82
C GLY A 7 4.69 -38.52 -11.58
N ALA A 8 4.84 -37.79 -10.49
CA ALA A 8 4.07 -36.61 -10.18
C ALA A 8 4.28 -35.57 -11.30
N VAL A 9 3.30 -35.46 -12.20
CA VAL A 9 3.24 -34.35 -13.14
C VAL A 9 2.79 -33.14 -12.33
N VAL A 10 3.76 -32.34 -11.88
CA VAL A 10 3.52 -30.98 -11.40
C VAL A 10 3.08 -30.18 -12.62
N VAL A 11 1.76 -30.11 -12.86
CA VAL A 11 1.19 -29.22 -13.86
C VAL A 11 1.22 -27.82 -13.27
N THR A 12 2.29 -27.08 -13.58
CA THR A 12 2.34 -25.63 -13.41
C THR A 12 1.25 -25.02 -14.29
N VAL A 13 0.18 -24.54 -13.66
CA VAL A 13 -0.81 -23.70 -14.33
C VAL A 13 -0.08 -22.42 -14.72
N ALA A 14 0.25 -22.29 -16.00
CA ALA A 14 0.84 -21.10 -16.56
C ALA A 14 -0.22 -19.98 -16.52
N PHE A 15 -0.14 -19.13 -15.50
CA PHE A 15 -0.77 -17.81 -15.51
C PHE A 15 -0.02 -16.97 -16.56
N LEU A 16 -0.51 -16.95 -17.80
CA LEU A 16 0.06 -16.12 -18.86
C LEU A 16 -0.22 -14.64 -18.55
N GLY A 17 0.87 -13.88 -18.46
CA GLY A 17 0.96 -12.46 -18.80
C GLY A 17 -0.13 -11.55 -18.24
N VAL A 18 -0.22 -11.44 -16.92
CA VAL A 18 -0.91 -10.31 -16.30
C VAL A 18 0.07 -9.14 -16.35
N GLU A 19 -0.34 -7.98 -16.87
CA GLU A 19 0.40 -6.74 -16.61
C GLU A 19 0.67 -6.69 -15.12
N ALA A 20 1.95 -6.65 -14.73
CA ALA A 20 2.33 -6.69 -13.32
C ALA A 20 1.54 -5.60 -12.59
N LEU A 21 0.75 -6.00 -11.58
CA LEU A 21 -0.12 -5.10 -10.84
C LEU A 21 0.75 -3.98 -10.22
N SER A 22 0.75 -2.80 -10.85
CA SER A 22 1.52 -1.64 -10.38
C SER A 22 0.69 -0.88 -9.35
N LEU A 23 0.87 -1.27 -8.09
CA LEU A 23 0.15 -0.68 -6.96
C LEU A 23 0.69 0.71 -6.61
N HIS A 24 2.00 0.95 -6.73
CA HIS A 24 2.58 2.25 -6.40
C HIS A 24 2.80 3.12 -7.65
N SER A 25 2.94 4.43 -7.44
CA SER A 25 3.42 5.39 -8.43
C SER A 25 4.95 5.31 -8.49
N ASP A 26 5.45 4.71 -9.57
CA ASP A 26 6.90 4.52 -9.79
C ASP A 26 7.52 5.62 -10.67
N ASP A 27 6.78 6.70 -10.91
CA ASP A 27 7.12 7.77 -11.85
C ASP A 27 7.22 9.15 -11.21
N LYS A 28 6.84 9.30 -9.94
CA LYS A 28 6.80 10.59 -9.24
C LYS A 28 7.73 10.64 -8.03
N GLN A 29 8.28 11.84 -7.78
CA GLN A 29 9.14 12.08 -6.62
C GLN A 29 8.33 12.41 -5.36
N ILE A 30 8.52 11.62 -4.31
CA ILE A 30 7.95 11.88 -2.98
C ILE A 30 8.87 12.82 -2.19
N THR A 31 8.41 14.06 -1.99
CA THR A 31 9.18 15.16 -1.36
C THR A 31 8.53 15.75 -0.13
N THR A 32 7.24 15.47 0.11
CA THR A 32 6.47 15.99 1.25
C THR A 32 5.64 14.88 1.89
N ALA A 33 5.21 15.10 3.14
CA ALA A 33 4.32 14.17 3.84
C ALA A 33 2.95 14.07 3.13
N CYS A 34 2.45 15.15 2.54
CA CYS A 34 1.22 15.12 1.74
C CYS A 34 1.31 14.19 0.52
N HIS A 35 2.47 14.08 -0.12
CA HIS A 35 2.66 13.12 -1.22
C HIS A 35 2.56 11.68 -0.70
N VAL A 36 3.15 11.39 0.46
CA VAL A 36 3.04 10.06 1.09
C VAL A 36 1.59 9.74 1.44
N ALA A 37 0.86 10.71 2.03
CA ALA A 37 -0.55 10.52 2.37
C ALA A 37 -1.40 10.15 1.14
N ARG A 38 -1.21 10.87 0.02
CA ARG A 38 -1.88 10.56 -1.23
C ARG A 38 -1.48 9.18 -1.75
N GLU A 39 -0.20 8.85 -1.74
CA GLU A 39 0.30 7.59 -2.28
C GLU A 39 -0.23 6.40 -1.48
N ALA A 40 -0.19 6.46 -0.14
CA ALA A 40 -0.76 5.43 0.72
C ALA A 40 -2.26 5.22 0.45
N ALA A 41 -3.03 6.30 0.30
CA ALA A 41 -4.44 6.22 -0.07
C ALA A 41 -4.66 5.64 -1.48
N ALA A 42 -3.80 5.99 -2.45
CA ALA A 42 -3.87 5.49 -3.81
C ALA A 42 -3.56 3.99 -3.90
N VAL A 43 -2.52 3.53 -3.19
CA VAL A 43 -2.16 2.12 -3.08
C VAL A 43 -3.33 1.32 -2.49
N ALA A 44 -3.91 1.78 -1.37
CA ALA A 44 -5.09 1.16 -0.76
C ALA A 44 -6.28 1.10 -1.74
N GLY A 45 -6.54 2.20 -2.45
CA GLY A 45 -7.60 2.30 -3.45
C GLY A 45 -7.41 1.30 -4.60
N LYS A 46 -6.19 1.19 -5.14
CA LYS A 46 -5.84 0.23 -6.20
C LYS A 46 -5.97 -1.21 -5.73
N MET A 47 -5.56 -1.55 -4.51
CA MET A 47 -5.73 -2.89 -3.95
C MET A 47 -7.21 -3.28 -3.86
N LYS A 48 -8.03 -2.39 -3.29
CA LYS A 48 -9.48 -2.60 -3.18
C LYS A 48 -10.11 -2.73 -4.56
N SER A 49 -9.76 -1.84 -5.50
CA SER A 49 -10.26 -1.89 -6.86
C SER A 49 -9.87 -3.18 -7.58
N HIS A 50 -8.62 -3.63 -7.43
CA HIS A 50 -8.17 -4.90 -8.01
C HIS A 50 -8.95 -6.07 -7.41
N TYR A 51 -9.09 -6.14 -6.09
CA TYR A 51 -9.87 -7.18 -5.41
C TYR A 51 -11.34 -7.20 -5.91
N THR A 52 -12.01 -6.04 -5.97
CA THR A 52 -13.39 -5.95 -6.50
C THR A 52 -13.48 -6.36 -7.97
N GLN A 53 -12.47 -6.03 -8.79
CA GLN A 53 -12.44 -6.46 -10.18
C GLN A 53 -12.36 -7.98 -10.30
N GLN A 54 -11.57 -8.64 -9.44
CA GLN A 54 -11.48 -10.10 -9.40
C GLN A 54 -12.80 -10.74 -8.96
N GLU A 55 -13.54 -10.13 -8.03
CA GLU A 55 -14.90 -10.57 -7.68
C GLU A 55 -15.87 -10.47 -8.87
N SER A 56 -15.82 -9.36 -9.62
CA SER A 56 -16.64 -9.18 -10.84
C SER A 56 -16.29 -10.20 -11.94
N ASN A 57 -15.00 -10.48 -12.12
CA ASN A 57 -14.55 -11.50 -13.07
C ASN A 57 -15.05 -12.90 -12.66
N LEU A 58 -15.01 -13.22 -11.36
CA LEU A 58 -15.57 -14.48 -10.85
C LEU A 58 -17.07 -14.62 -11.16
N GLN A 59 -17.85 -13.57 -10.91
CA GLN A 59 -19.29 -13.57 -11.23
C GLN A 59 -19.55 -13.83 -12.73
N THR A 60 -18.69 -13.29 -13.60
CA THR A 60 -18.79 -13.54 -15.05
C THR A 60 -18.52 -15.01 -15.38
N VAL A 61 -17.51 -15.63 -14.76
CA VAL A 61 -17.21 -17.06 -14.95
C VAL A 61 -18.34 -17.94 -14.41
N GLU A 62 -18.94 -17.59 -13.27
CA GLU A 62 -20.11 -18.28 -12.72
C GLU A 62 -21.32 -18.21 -13.66
N LEU A 63 -21.57 -17.05 -14.26
CA LEU A 63 -22.63 -16.90 -15.25
C LEU A 63 -22.38 -17.75 -16.50
N ASP A 64 -21.14 -17.81 -16.99
CA ASP A 64 -20.81 -18.64 -18.14
C ASP A 64 -20.89 -20.15 -17.81
N LEU A 65 -20.60 -20.57 -16.57
CA LEU A 65 -20.91 -21.93 -16.10
C LEU A 65 -22.41 -22.22 -16.17
N LEU A 66 -23.27 -21.35 -15.66
CA LEU A 66 -24.73 -21.54 -15.70
C LEU A 66 -25.26 -21.68 -17.13
N LYS A 67 -24.71 -20.91 -18.07
CA LYS A 67 -25.04 -21.04 -19.50
C LYS A 67 -24.62 -22.40 -20.07
N LEU A 68 -23.45 -22.92 -19.69
CA LEU A 68 -22.97 -24.24 -20.11
C LEU A 68 -23.86 -25.36 -19.54
N GLU A 69 -24.27 -25.25 -18.27
CA GLU A 69 -25.17 -26.21 -17.63
C GLU A 69 -26.55 -26.22 -18.29
N LEU A 70 -27.12 -25.04 -18.57
CA LEU A 70 -28.37 -24.92 -19.32
C LEU A 70 -28.24 -25.53 -20.72
N ALA A 71 -27.17 -25.23 -21.45
CA ALA A 71 -26.90 -25.78 -22.78
C ALA A 71 -26.79 -27.31 -22.74
N ALA A 72 -26.15 -27.87 -21.71
CA ALA A 72 -26.06 -29.32 -21.52
C ALA A 72 -27.42 -29.95 -21.26
N GLU A 73 -28.30 -29.30 -20.48
CA GLU A 73 -29.61 -29.83 -20.14
C GLU A 73 -30.57 -29.84 -21.34
N ILE A 74 -30.56 -28.78 -22.17
CA ILE A 74 -31.39 -28.73 -23.39
C ILE A 74 -30.84 -29.58 -24.53
N SER A 75 -29.56 -29.98 -24.46
CA SER A 75 -28.91 -30.81 -25.47
C SER A 75 -29.24 -32.29 -25.31
N LYS A 76 -29.21 -33.04 -26.42
CA LYS A 76 -29.42 -34.49 -26.44
C LYS A 76 -28.17 -35.24 -26.91
N GLY A 77 -28.05 -36.50 -26.49
CA GLY A 77 -27.06 -37.43 -27.01
C GLY A 77 -25.60 -36.96 -26.84
N PRO A 78 -24.75 -37.12 -27.87
CA PRO A 78 -23.32 -36.76 -27.80
C PRO A 78 -23.03 -35.30 -27.46
N GLN A 79 -23.93 -34.38 -27.82
CA GLN A 79 -23.77 -32.95 -27.59
C GLN A 79 -23.90 -32.59 -26.09
N ARG A 80 -24.77 -33.28 -25.35
CA ARG A 80 -24.81 -33.16 -23.89
C ARG A 80 -23.49 -33.60 -23.24
N GLN A 81 -22.89 -34.67 -23.76
CA GLN A 81 -21.61 -35.19 -23.25
C GLN A 81 -20.42 -34.25 -23.53
N SER A 82 -20.46 -33.46 -24.60
CA SER A 82 -19.36 -32.53 -24.93
C SER A 82 -19.25 -31.33 -23.97
N TYR A 83 -20.32 -30.98 -23.24
CA TYR A 83 -20.27 -29.89 -22.26
C TYR A 83 -19.68 -30.31 -20.90
N ALA A 84 -19.74 -31.59 -20.55
CA ALA A 84 -19.32 -32.08 -19.23
C ALA A 84 -17.86 -31.73 -18.85
N PRO A 85 -16.86 -31.83 -19.75
CA PRO A 85 -15.49 -31.39 -19.45
C PRO A 85 -15.37 -29.89 -19.16
N LEU A 86 -16.10 -29.06 -19.90
CA LEU A 86 -16.09 -27.59 -19.70
C LEU A 86 -16.75 -27.21 -18.38
N ILE A 87 -17.87 -27.85 -18.03
CA ILE A 87 -18.56 -27.66 -16.74
C ILE A 87 -17.63 -28.03 -15.57
N ALA A 88 -16.91 -29.15 -15.67
CA ALA A 88 -15.96 -29.57 -14.64
C ALA A 88 -14.79 -28.59 -14.49
N ALA A 89 -14.22 -28.13 -15.61
CA ALA A 89 -13.15 -27.13 -15.61
C ALA A 89 -13.60 -25.81 -14.98
N ALA A 90 -14.76 -25.30 -15.39
CA ALA A 90 -15.36 -24.08 -14.86
C ALA A 90 -15.62 -24.18 -13.35
N SER A 91 -16.21 -25.30 -12.90
CA SER A 91 -16.47 -25.55 -11.48
C SER A 91 -15.17 -25.55 -10.65
N SER A 92 -14.11 -26.18 -11.17
CA SER A 92 -12.80 -26.20 -10.52
C SER A 92 -12.16 -24.81 -10.44
N LEU A 93 -12.27 -24.01 -11.51
CA LEU A 93 -11.78 -22.63 -11.54
C LEU A 93 -12.52 -21.76 -10.51
N ILE A 94 -13.85 -21.82 -10.49
CA ILE A 94 -14.69 -21.07 -9.54
C ILE A 94 -14.35 -21.44 -8.10
N ALA A 95 -14.22 -22.73 -7.78
CA ALA A 95 -13.84 -23.18 -6.44
C ALA A 95 -12.46 -22.64 -6.02
N THR A 96 -11.47 -22.71 -6.92
CA THR A 96 -10.12 -22.20 -6.66
C THR A 96 -10.13 -20.69 -6.46
N ALA A 97 -10.84 -19.96 -7.32
CA ALA A 97 -10.98 -18.52 -7.27
C ALA A 97 -11.66 -18.05 -5.97
N LYS A 98 -12.76 -18.69 -5.57
CA LYS A 98 -13.45 -18.43 -4.30
C LYS A 98 -12.52 -18.61 -3.11
N ASN A 99 -11.79 -19.72 -3.06
CA ASN A 99 -10.85 -19.98 -1.98
C ASN A 99 -9.75 -18.90 -1.91
N LYS A 100 -9.16 -18.52 -3.06
CA LYS A 100 -8.14 -17.46 -3.10
C LYS A 100 -8.69 -16.10 -2.65
N LEU A 101 -9.86 -15.69 -3.15
CA LEU A 101 -10.51 -14.44 -2.75
C LEU A 101 -10.81 -14.42 -1.25
N GLN A 102 -11.34 -15.52 -0.70
CA GLN A 102 -11.61 -15.66 0.73
C GLN A 102 -10.34 -15.55 1.58
N GLN A 103 -9.23 -16.14 1.14
CA GLN A 103 -7.94 -16.08 1.84
C GLN A 103 -7.34 -14.68 1.84
N ILE A 104 -7.49 -13.92 0.75
CA ILE A 104 -6.85 -12.61 0.57
C ILE A 104 -7.69 -11.48 1.18
N ARG A 105 -9.02 -11.66 1.29
CA ARG A 105 -9.96 -10.63 1.75
C ARG A 105 -9.57 -9.98 3.10
N PRO A 106 -9.19 -10.71 4.16
CA PRO A 106 -8.78 -10.08 5.43
C PRO A 106 -7.57 -9.15 5.24
N GLY A 107 -6.58 -9.61 4.48
CA GLY A 107 -5.38 -8.81 4.17
C GLY A 107 -5.72 -7.53 3.43
N VAL A 108 -6.63 -7.57 2.44
CA VAL A 108 -7.08 -6.36 1.72
C VAL A 108 -7.69 -5.33 2.68
N LEU A 109 -8.51 -5.78 3.64
CA LEU A 109 -9.15 -4.88 4.61
C LEU A 109 -8.12 -4.30 5.58
N ASP A 110 -7.31 -5.15 6.20
CA ASP A 110 -6.36 -4.74 7.24
C ASP A 110 -5.26 -3.82 6.69
N VAL A 111 -4.68 -4.17 5.53
CA VAL A 111 -3.65 -3.35 4.88
C VAL A 111 -4.24 -2.02 4.39
N SER A 112 -5.44 -2.02 3.80
CA SER A 112 -6.10 -0.77 3.36
C SER A 112 -6.38 0.15 4.54
N GLU A 113 -6.85 -0.40 5.67
CA GLU A 113 -7.08 0.39 6.89
C GLU A 113 -5.77 0.94 7.46
N ASN A 114 -4.71 0.13 7.49
CA ASN A 114 -3.42 0.56 7.98
C ASN A 114 -2.77 1.64 7.09
N LEU A 115 -2.90 1.52 5.77
CA LEU A 115 -2.48 2.56 4.82
C LEU A 115 -3.31 3.84 5.00
N GLY A 116 -4.61 3.74 5.27
CA GLY A 116 -5.44 4.88 5.62
C GLY A 116 -4.99 5.58 6.91
N LYS A 117 -4.61 4.81 7.94
CA LYS A 117 -4.03 5.35 9.18
C LYS A 117 -2.69 6.02 8.93
N LEU A 118 -1.83 5.43 8.09
CA LEU A 118 -0.56 6.03 7.69
C LEU A 118 -0.79 7.34 6.94
N ALA A 119 -1.74 7.38 6.02
CA ALA A 119 -2.09 8.59 5.28
C ALA A 119 -2.51 9.73 6.22
N GLY A 120 -3.42 9.45 7.16
CA GLY A 120 -3.82 10.45 8.16
C GLY A 120 -2.66 10.88 9.06
N ALA A 121 -1.73 9.98 9.38
CA ALA A 121 -0.54 10.32 10.15
C ALA A 121 0.41 11.25 9.39
N GLU A 122 0.59 11.06 8.09
CA GLU A 122 1.39 11.93 7.24
C GLU A 122 0.75 13.32 7.06
N GLU A 123 -0.57 13.41 6.95
CA GLU A 123 -1.27 14.70 6.99
C GLU A 123 -1.02 15.43 8.32
N MET A 124 -1.05 14.71 9.44
CA MET A 124 -0.69 15.27 10.75
C MET A 124 0.78 15.69 10.81
N VAL A 125 1.71 14.88 10.31
CA VAL A 125 3.14 15.24 10.26
C VAL A 125 3.34 16.56 9.54
N GLN A 126 2.72 16.73 8.36
CA GLN A 126 2.79 17.99 7.64
C GLN A 126 2.33 19.17 8.53
N ALA A 127 1.13 19.07 9.11
CA ALA A 127 0.58 20.11 9.96
C ALA A 127 1.47 20.41 11.20
N PHE A 128 2.00 19.37 11.86
CA PHE A 128 2.89 19.52 13.00
C PHE A 128 4.23 20.18 12.63
N THR A 129 4.74 19.93 11.43
CA THR A 129 5.98 20.57 10.94
C THR A 129 5.79 22.02 10.51
N GLU A 130 4.55 22.44 10.25
CA GLU A 130 4.22 23.83 9.96
C GLU A 130 3.87 24.63 11.22
N LEU A 131 3.62 23.97 12.35
CA LEU A 131 3.32 24.62 13.62
C LEU A 131 4.52 25.46 14.11
N LYS A 132 4.26 26.75 14.32
CA LYS A 132 5.25 27.71 14.82
C LYS A 132 4.94 28.15 16.23
N PHE A 133 6.00 28.44 16.96
CA PHE A 133 5.90 29.21 18.17
C PHE A 133 5.69 30.69 17.82
N GLY A 134 4.66 31.31 18.38
CA GLY A 134 4.44 32.75 18.24
C GLY A 134 5.50 33.50 19.03
N GLY A 135 6.40 34.19 18.32
CA GLY A 135 7.45 34.97 18.98
C GLY A 135 6.86 35.98 19.98
N LYS A 136 7.65 36.31 21.00
CA LYS A 136 7.30 37.30 22.00
C LYS A 136 8.23 38.50 21.87
N ALA A 137 7.65 39.66 21.60
CA ALA A 137 8.38 40.94 21.51
C ALA A 137 9.13 41.25 22.80
N ALA A 138 10.17 42.07 22.70
CA ALA A 138 11.06 42.40 23.80
C ALA A 138 10.32 42.89 25.06
N TRP A 139 10.72 42.37 26.21
CA TRP A 139 10.22 42.78 27.53
C TRP A 139 11.38 42.96 28.51
N GLN A 140 11.17 43.83 29.50
CA GLN A 140 12.16 44.09 30.56
C GLN A 140 12.29 42.86 31.48
N ALA A 141 13.51 42.37 31.67
CA ALA A 141 13.80 41.12 32.37
C ALA A 141 13.24 41.07 33.79
N ALA A 142 13.32 42.19 34.53
CA ALA A 142 12.84 42.29 35.92
C ALA A 142 11.30 42.33 36.05
N THR A 143 10.59 42.85 35.05
CA THR A 143 9.12 42.97 35.05
C THR A 143 8.40 41.82 34.35
N ALA A 144 9.13 40.97 33.63
CA ALA A 144 8.64 39.82 32.85
C ALA A 144 7.71 38.87 33.62
N LEU A 145 8.02 38.72 34.91
CA LEU A 145 7.39 37.78 35.83
C LEU A 145 6.39 38.48 36.75
N SER A 146 6.02 39.72 36.45
CA SER A 146 5.01 40.45 37.24
C SER A 146 3.67 39.71 37.14
N GLY A 147 3.34 38.94 38.19
CA GLY A 147 2.21 38.01 38.26
C GLY A 147 2.58 36.51 38.28
N ASN A 148 3.87 36.14 38.35
CA ASN A 148 4.42 34.78 38.36
C ASN A 148 4.24 33.94 37.08
N LYS A 149 3.70 34.47 35.97
CA LYS A 149 3.56 33.75 34.70
C LYS A 149 3.43 34.68 33.48
N ALA A 150 3.95 34.24 32.34
CA ALA A 150 3.67 34.83 31.02
C ALA A 150 3.25 33.71 30.07
N GLY A 151 2.15 33.92 29.34
CA GLY A 151 1.66 32.95 28.37
C GLY A 151 2.57 32.87 27.14
N LEU A 152 2.78 31.65 26.65
CA LEU A 152 3.44 31.35 25.39
C LEU A 152 2.36 30.88 24.42
N ALA A 153 2.26 31.51 23.26
CA ALA A 153 1.24 31.20 22.27
C ALA A 153 1.87 30.48 21.07
N TYR A 154 1.18 29.46 20.57
CA TYR A 154 1.47 28.92 19.25
C TYR A 154 0.81 29.80 18.20
N LYS A 155 1.50 29.97 17.08
CA LYS A 155 0.93 30.58 15.89
C LYS A 155 0.58 29.43 14.97
N ASP A 156 -0.72 29.14 14.91
CA ASP A 156 -1.24 28.32 13.84
C ASP A 156 -1.23 29.18 12.58
N GLU A 157 -0.44 28.80 11.58
CA GLU A 157 -0.72 29.31 10.25
C GLU A 157 -1.99 28.62 9.81
N THR A 158 -3.13 29.31 9.85
CA THR A 158 -4.46 28.80 9.48
C THR A 158 -4.56 28.24 8.04
N SER A 159 -3.46 28.25 7.29
CA SER A 159 -3.24 27.50 6.03
C SER A 159 -2.81 26.05 6.22
N SER A 160 -2.44 25.61 7.43
CA SER A 160 -1.87 24.27 7.71
C SER A 160 -2.89 23.13 7.49
N TYR A 161 -4.18 23.35 7.76
CA TYR A 161 -5.23 22.40 7.38
C TYR A 161 -5.41 22.28 5.85
N LYS A 162 -4.95 23.29 5.09
CA LYS A 162 -4.82 23.23 3.62
C LYS A 162 -3.45 22.72 3.15
N ALA A 163 -2.51 22.40 4.06
CA ALA A 163 -1.16 22.00 3.69
C ALA A 163 -1.15 20.76 2.81
N CYS A 164 -2.09 19.84 3.03
CA CYS A 164 -2.41 18.76 2.10
C CYS A 164 -3.73 19.05 1.37
N GLY A 165 -3.77 20.10 0.56
CA GLY A 165 -4.84 20.35 -0.42
C GLY A 165 -4.57 19.63 -1.75
N ASP A 166 -5.51 19.72 -2.71
CA ASP A 166 -5.38 19.01 -4.00
C ASP A 166 -4.10 19.36 -4.76
N GLU A 167 -3.65 20.62 -4.66
CA GLU A 167 -2.44 21.13 -5.32
C GLU A 167 -1.14 20.61 -4.69
N THR A 168 -1.13 20.33 -3.38
CA THR A 168 0.07 19.90 -2.62
C THR A 168 0.09 18.40 -2.34
N ARG A 169 -1.03 17.69 -2.56
CA ARG A 169 -1.10 16.22 -2.52
C ARG A 169 -0.44 15.58 -3.74
N ALA A 170 -0.37 16.27 -4.88
CA ALA A 170 0.14 15.73 -6.12
C ALA A 170 1.67 15.85 -6.22
N ALA A 171 2.37 14.72 -6.18
CA ALA A 171 3.74 14.69 -6.68
C ALA A 171 3.74 14.99 -8.18
N THR A 172 4.19 16.18 -8.56
CA THR A 172 4.23 16.62 -9.97
C THR A 172 5.56 16.29 -10.63
N GLN A 173 6.64 16.27 -9.85
CA GLN A 173 7.99 16.07 -10.34
C GLN A 173 8.26 14.60 -10.69
N PRO A 174 8.95 14.32 -11.81
CA PRO A 174 9.30 12.97 -12.20
C PRO A 174 10.31 12.37 -11.21
N LEU A 175 10.24 11.05 -11.00
CA LEU A 175 11.22 10.33 -10.21
C LEU A 175 12.61 10.48 -10.87
N THR A 176 13.61 10.82 -10.05
CA THR A 176 15.01 10.90 -10.51
C THR A 176 15.69 9.55 -10.30
N GLY A 177 16.26 8.98 -11.36
CA GLY A 177 16.97 7.68 -11.30
C GLY A 177 16.19 6.50 -11.89
N PRO A 178 16.72 5.27 -11.78
CA PRO A 178 16.06 4.07 -12.29
C PRO A 178 14.78 3.77 -11.52
N LYS A 179 13.77 3.25 -12.22
CA LYS A 179 12.50 2.85 -11.61
C LYS A 179 12.72 1.73 -10.58
N PRO A 180 12.10 1.78 -9.39
CA PRO A 180 12.19 0.71 -8.42
C PRO A 180 11.60 -0.60 -8.97
N THR A 181 12.33 -1.71 -8.81
CA THR A 181 11.79 -3.05 -9.10
C THR A 181 10.94 -3.56 -7.93
N ALA A 182 10.13 -4.59 -8.16
CA ALA A 182 9.32 -5.21 -7.09
C ALA A 182 10.20 -5.81 -5.97
N ASP A 183 11.40 -6.30 -6.29
CA ASP A 183 12.32 -6.94 -5.35
C ASP A 183 13.14 -5.96 -4.49
N ASN A 184 13.20 -4.68 -4.88
CA ASN A 184 13.94 -3.65 -4.17
C ASN A 184 13.10 -2.37 -4.04
N ARG A 185 11.84 -2.54 -3.65
CA ARG A 185 10.90 -1.44 -3.51
C ARG A 185 11.15 -0.68 -2.22
N GLU A 186 11.11 0.66 -2.31
CA GLU A 186 11.25 1.57 -1.19
C GLU A 186 10.00 2.44 -1.07
N ILE A 187 9.50 2.56 0.16
CA ILE A 187 8.44 3.49 0.53
C ILE A 187 9.08 4.63 1.31
N THR A 188 8.80 5.86 0.91
CA THR A 188 9.18 7.05 1.67
C THR A 188 8.09 7.38 2.67
N VAL A 189 8.48 7.68 3.91
CA VAL A 189 7.61 8.13 5.01
C VAL A 189 8.28 9.33 5.66
N PHE A 190 7.50 10.31 6.11
CA PHE A 190 8.03 11.45 6.85
C PHE A 190 7.65 11.37 8.32
N HIS A 191 8.59 11.76 9.15
CA HIS A 191 8.39 11.89 10.58
C HIS A 191 8.55 13.35 10.99
N ALA A 192 7.73 13.81 11.93
CA ALA A 192 7.96 15.06 12.65
C ALA A 192 9.01 14.79 13.73
N GLU A 193 10.21 15.36 13.57
CA GLU A 193 11.30 15.30 14.54
C GLU A 193 11.32 16.57 15.37
N ILE A 194 11.36 16.46 16.69
CA ILE A 194 11.55 17.62 17.57
C ILE A 194 12.85 18.31 17.19
N LYS A 195 12.79 19.62 16.93
CA LYS A 195 14.00 20.38 16.66
C LYS A 195 14.82 20.51 17.94
N GLY A 196 16.12 20.20 17.85
CA GLY A 196 17.08 20.54 18.88
C GLY A 196 17.28 22.05 19.00
N ALA A 197 18.07 22.49 19.98
CA ALA A 197 18.43 23.89 20.12
C ALA A 197 19.14 24.38 18.84
N GLY A 198 18.58 25.42 18.23
CA GLY A 198 19.13 26.07 17.05
C GLY A 198 19.65 27.47 17.37
N THR A 199 20.18 28.15 16.35
CA THR A 199 20.78 29.49 16.49
C THR A 199 20.21 30.50 15.49
N THR A 200 19.20 30.13 14.69
CA THR A 200 18.74 30.93 13.55
C THR A 200 17.36 31.53 13.79
N SER A 201 17.29 32.87 13.88
CA SER A 201 16.03 33.59 14.14
C SER A 201 15.02 33.40 13.01
N GLY A 202 13.74 33.25 13.35
CA GLY A 202 12.65 32.99 12.39
C GLY A 202 12.54 31.52 11.94
N THR A 203 13.53 30.69 12.28
CA THR A 203 13.53 29.24 11.97
C THR A 203 13.52 28.41 13.26
N ASP A 204 14.27 28.85 14.26
CA ASP A 204 14.41 28.21 15.56
C ASP A 204 13.73 29.04 16.65
N VAL A 205 13.12 28.36 17.62
CA VAL A 205 12.56 28.99 18.81
C VAL A 205 13.69 29.23 19.80
N MET A 206 13.95 30.49 20.11
CA MET A 206 15.07 30.90 20.96
C MET A 206 14.62 31.98 21.94
N ILE A 207 15.22 31.98 23.12
CA ILE A 207 15.14 33.10 24.05
C ILE A 207 16.28 34.06 23.71
N CYS A 208 15.94 35.25 23.24
CA CYS A 208 16.92 36.31 22.97
C CYS A 208 17.09 37.20 24.20
N HIS A 209 18.29 37.77 24.39
CA HIS A 209 18.57 38.78 25.41
C HIS A 209 19.32 39.96 24.77
N HIS A 210 19.00 41.20 25.17
CA HIS A 210 19.63 42.41 24.63
C HIS A 210 19.55 43.58 25.63
N SER A 211 20.36 44.63 25.42
CA SER A 211 20.46 45.81 26.31
C SER A 211 19.71 47.05 25.78
N ASP A 212 19.34 47.08 24.51
CA ASP A 212 18.78 48.20 23.73
C ASP A 212 17.29 48.00 23.35
N SER A 213 16.61 48.93 22.66
CA SER A 213 15.12 48.95 22.54
C SER A 213 14.52 48.29 21.30
N THR A 214 15.32 47.74 20.39
CA THR A 214 14.85 47.47 19.01
C THR A 214 15.16 46.09 18.45
N GLY A 215 15.82 45.19 19.18
CA GLY A 215 16.23 43.88 18.65
C GLY A 215 15.16 42.79 18.77
N THR A 216 14.48 42.45 17.67
CA THR A 216 13.68 41.21 17.53
C THR A 216 14.52 40.00 17.11
N ASN A 217 15.83 40.19 16.88
CA ASN A 217 16.76 39.18 16.41
C ASN A 217 17.73 38.76 17.53
N CYS A 218 17.89 37.45 17.73
CA CYS A 218 18.84 36.83 18.68
C CYS A 218 20.34 37.01 18.28
N GLY A 219 20.70 38.10 17.60
CA GLY A 219 22.04 38.32 17.04
C GLY A 219 23.04 39.01 17.98
N HIS A 220 22.63 39.45 19.16
CA HIS A 220 23.49 40.21 20.08
C HIS A 220 23.89 39.34 21.28
N VAL A 221 25.19 39.30 21.59
CA VAL A 221 25.71 38.69 22.82
C VAL A 221 26.11 39.84 23.75
N ASP A 222 25.37 40.04 24.85
CA ASP A 222 25.69 41.07 25.84
C ASP A 222 25.40 40.54 27.25
N GLY A 223 26.45 40.44 28.08
CA GLY A 223 26.38 39.98 29.46
C GLY A 223 25.65 40.95 30.41
N THR A 224 25.21 42.10 29.92
CA THR A 224 24.48 43.13 30.69
C THR A 224 23.02 43.29 30.26
N ALA A 225 22.48 42.34 29.49
CA ALA A 225 21.14 42.42 28.93
C ALA A 225 20.04 42.67 29.99
N THR A 226 19.28 43.75 29.79
CA THR A 226 18.15 44.14 30.65
C THR A 226 16.81 43.71 30.08
N LYS A 227 16.78 43.23 28.83
CA LYS A 227 15.57 42.80 28.12
C LYS A 227 15.71 41.39 27.56
N MET A 228 14.57 40.72 27.44
CA MET A 228 14.42 39.40 26.85
C MET A 228 13.36 39.42 25.75
N ALA A 229 13.50 38.57 24.74
CA ALA A 229 12.52 38.31 23.69
C ALA A 229 12.44 36.79 23.42
N ILE A 230 11.40 36.34 22.70
CA ILE A 230 11.34 34.97 22.17
C ILE A 230 11.18 35.07 20.66
N SER A 231 12.03 34.40 19.88
CA SER A 231 11.89 34.37 18.43
C SER A 231 10.69 33.52 18.00
N GLU A 232 10.08 33.90 16.87
CA GLU A 232 9.23 32.97 16.13
C GLU A 232 10.11 31.86 15.54
N GLY A 233 9.59 30.63 15.50
CA GLY A 233 10.31 29.49 14.94
C GLY A 233 9.47 28.21 14.93
N TYR A 234 9.93 27.22 14.18
CA TYR A 234 9.29 25.91 14.09
C TYR A 234 9.66 25.03 15.28
N LEU A 235 8.71 24.22 15.75
CA LEU A 235 8.92 23.28 16.86
C LEU A 235 9.50 21.94 16.40
N THR A 236 9.11 21.52 15.19
CA THR A 236 9.54 20.25 14.60
C THR A 236 10.10 20.50 13.20
N LYS A 237 10.80 19.51 12.67
CA LYS A 237 11.29 19.47 11.29
C LYS A 237 10.90 18.14 10.66
N LEU A 238 10.78 18.13 9.34
CA LEU A 238 10.57 16.89 8.60
C LEU A 238 11.85 16.03 8.63
N ASN A 239 11.69 14.78 9.01
CA ASN A 239 12.69 13.73 8.92
C ASN A 239 12.21 12.71 7.89
N LYS A 240 12.89 12.64 6.74
CA LYS A 240 12.57 11.69 5.68
C LYS A 240 13.19 10.34 5.98
N GLN A 241 12.40 9.28 5.94
CA GLN A 241 12.86 7.91 6.14
C GLN A 241 12.39 6.99 5.02
N GLN A 242 13.23 6.01 4.69
CA GLN A 242 12.92 4.98 3.70
C GLN A 242 12.64 3.64 4.38
N TYR A 243 11.65 2.94 3.87
CA TYR A 243 11.28 1.59 4.27
C TYR A 243 11.42 0.69 3.04
N SER A 244 12.27 -0.33 3.13
CA SER A 244 12.66 -1.18 2.00
C SER A 244 12.36 -2.65 2.28
N THR A 245 12.13 -3.38 1.20
CA THR A 245 12.01 -4.84 1.17
C THR A 245 13.33 -5.56 0.85
N LYS A 246 14.39 -4.78 0.56
CA LYS A 246 15.80 -5.13 0.30
C LYS A 246 16.03 -6.57 -0.17
N ASN A 247 16.02 -6.82 -1.48
CA ASN A 247 16.39 -8.10 -2.11
C ASN A 247 15.72 -9.35 -1.50
N ASN A 248 14.46 -9.27 -1.05
CA ASN A 248 13.79 -10.38 -0.35
C ASN A 248 14.40 -10.76 1.03
N GLU A 249 15.35 -9.99 1.57
CA GLU A 249 15.91 -10.21 2.92
C GLU A 249 14.89 -9.91 4.03
N HIS A 250 13.85 -9.14 3.70
CA HIS A 250 12.76 -8.85 4.62
C HIS A 250 11.43 -9.35 4.07
N PRO A 251 10.66 -10.14 4.84
CA PRO A 251 9.32 -10.54 4.41
C PRO A 251 8.38 -9.34 4.25
N ASP A 252 8.75 -8.17 4.78
CA ASP A 252 8.00 -6.94 4.73
C ASP A 252 8.88 -5.68 4.70
N TYR A 253 8.24 -4.52 4.53
CA TYR A 253 8.90 -3.21 4.57
C TYR A 253 9.49 -2.91 5.95
N LYS A 254 10.81 -2.69 5.99
CA LYS A 254 11.54 -2.27 7.19
C LYS A 254 12.32 -1.01 6.92
N ALA A 255 12.46 -0.19 7.96
CA ALA A 255 13.29 1.00 7.90
C ALA A 255 14.73 0.66 7.47
N THR A 256 15.27 1.43 6.53
CA THR A 256 16.65 1.27 6.03
C THR A 256 17.67 1.80 7.03
N GLU A 257 17.27 2.78 7.85
CA GLU A 257 18.07 3.43 8.87
C GLU A 257 17.27 3.56 10.17
N ASN A 258 17.96 3.57 11.31
CA ASN A 258 17.31 3.86 12.61
C ASN A 258 17.14 5.37 12.78
N THR A 259 15.93 5.80 13.11
CA THR A 259 15.65 7.23 13.35
C THR A 259 16.13 7.71 14.71
N ALA A 260 16.37 9.01 14.83
CA ALA A 260 16.64 9.68 16.10
C ALA A 260 15.47 9.51 17.09
N LYS A 261 15.76 9.52 18.40
CA LYS A 261 14.73 9.53 19.44
C LYS A 261 13.88 10.79 19.33
N GLY A 262 12.58 10.70 19.62
CA GLY A 262 11.68 11.87 19.62
C GLY A 262 11.03 12.20 18.28
N VAL A 263 10.82 11.20 17.44
CA VAL A 263 10.07 11.33 16.16
C VAL A 263 8.63 10.86 16.29
N LEU A 264 7.72 11.49 15.55
CA LEU A 264 6.29 11.16 15.47
C LEU A 264 5.82 11.09 14.00
N PRO A 265 5.11 10.02 13.59
CA PRO A 265 4.94 8.75 14.30
C PRO A 265 6.27 8.05 14.60
N THR A 266 6.27 7.05 15.49
CA THR A 266 7.50 6.28 15.75
C THR A 266 7.78 5.31 14.60
N GLN A 267 9.05 4.95 14.38
CA GLN A 267 9.42 3.95 13.38
C GLN A 267 8.69 2.62 13.60
N ALA A 268 8.57 2.17 14.85
CA ALA A 268 7.83 0.95 15.19
C ALA A 268 6.35 1.04 14.81
N TRP A 269 5.72 2.19 15.00
CA TRP A 269 4.34 2.41 14.58
C TRP A 269 4.20 2.35 13.06
N VAL A 270 5.12 2.98 12.31
CA VAL A 270 5.10 2.94 10.85
C VAL A 270 5.31 1.52 10.32
N THR A 271 6.29 0.78 10.85
CA THR A 271 6.49 -0.63 10.50
C THR A 271 5.24 -1.46 10.74
N ALA A 272 4.53 -1.25 11.85
CA ALA A 272 3.26 -1.93 12.11
C ALA A 272 2.13 -1.53 11.14
N LYS A 273 2.20 -0.35 10.49
CA LYS A 273 1.24 0.06 9.44
C LYS A 273 1.59 -0.44 8.05
N LEU A 274 2.86 -0.74 7.81
CA LEU A 274 3.28 -1.38 6.57
C LEU A 274 3.22 -2.90 6.65
N GLU A 275 2.92 -3.47 7.82
CA GLU A 275 2.82 -4.92 8.00
C GLU A 275 1.74 -5.56 7.10
N GLY A 276 2.10 -6.68 6.49
CA GLY A 276 1.29 -7.44 5.54
C GLY A 276 1.28 -6.86 4.12
N LEU A 277 1.78 -5.63 3.91
CA LEU A 277 1.70 -4.94 2.62
C LEU A 277 2.38 -5.73 1.51
N ARG A 278 3.65 -6.09 1.70
CA ARG A 278 4.42 -6.83 0.68
C ARG A 278 3.76 -8.17 0.34
N LYS A 279 3.33 -8.90 1.37
CA LYS A 279 2.67 -10.19 1.18
C LYS A 279 1.40 -10.02 0.36
N LEU A 280 0.59 -9.01 0.67
CA LEU A 280 -0.65 -8.75 -0.04
C LEU A 280 -0.40 -8.35 -1.50
N GLU A 281 0.64 -7.56 -1.78
CA GLU A 281 1.05 -7.24 -3.15
C GLU A 281 1.35 -8.52 -3.94
N SER A 282 2.10 -9.45 -3.34
CA SER A 282 2.39 -10.76 -3.93
C SER A 282 1.11 -11.58 -4.13
N ASP A 283 0.24 -11.66 -3.12
CA ASP A 283 -0.99 -12.46 -3.19
C ASP A 283 -1.95 -11.91 -4.28
N LEU A 284 -2.08 -10.58 -4.39
CA LEU A 284 -2.91 -9.91 -5.39
C LEU A 284 -2.35 -10.06 -6.80
N SER A 285 -1.02 -9.98 -6.99
CA SER A 285 -0.41 -10.25 -8.30
C SER A 285 -0.59 -11.69 -8.77
N GLY A 286 -0.69 -12.65 -7.83
CA GLY A 286 -1.03 -14.05 -8.11
C GLY A 286 -2.53 -14.33 -8.27
N LEU A 287 -3.39 -13.32 -8.11
CA LEU A 287 -4.83 -13.40 -8.27
C LEU A 287 -5.24 -12.83 -9.64
N SER A 288 -5.40 -13.72 -10.61
CA SER A 288 -5.86 -13.36 -11.95
C SER A 288 -6.96 -14.32 -12.40
N ILE A 289 -8.20 -13.93 -12.10
CA ILE A 289 -9.41 -14.55 -12.59
C ILE A 289 -9.74 -13.86 -13.91
N GLN A 290 -9.69 -14.60 -15.01
CA GLN A 290 -10.03 -14.08 -16.33
C GLN A 290 -11.52 -14.31 -16.60
N ALA A 291 -12.25 -13.23 -16.90
CA ALA A 291 -13.68 -13.29 -17.15
C ALA A 291 -14.04 -14.18 -18.36
N ASP A 292 -13.14 -14.29 -19.33
CA ASP A 292 -13.27 -15.07 -20.56
C ASP A 292 -12.56 -16.43 -20.49
N ALA A 293 -12.10 -16.88 -19.30
CA ALA A 293 -11.30 -18.10 -19.13
C ALA A 293 -11.92 -19.35 -19.78
N LEU A 294 -13.25 -19.45 -19.81
CA LEU A 294 -13.96 -20.59 -20.39
C LEU A 294 -14.00 -20.59 -21.93
N ARG A 295 -13.68 -19.46 -22.57
CA ARG A 295 -13.61 -19.30 -24.03
C ARG A 295 -12.21 -19.50 -24.55
N GLN A 296 -11.21 -19.47 -23.68
CA GLN A 296 -9.82 -19.66 -24.05
C GLN A 296 -9.49 -21.13 -24.26
N LEU A 297 -8.65 -21.41 -25.26
CA LEU A 297 -8.20 -22.77 -25.57
C LEU A 297 -7.49 -23.46 -24.38
N THR A 298 -6.87 -22.66 -23.52
CA THR A 298 -6.17 -23.08 -22.30
C THR A 298 -7.07 -23.83 -21.33
N ILE A 299 -8.40 -23.65 -21.36
CA ILE A 299 -9.32 -24.40 -20.50
C ILE A 299 -9.23 -25.93 -20.70
N THR A 300 -8.80 -26.37 -21.89
CA THR A 300 -8.68 -27.79 -22.25
C THR A 300 -7.50 -28.48 -21.56
N THR A 301 -6.54 -27.73 -21.03
CA THR A 301 -5.42 -28.27 -20.25
C THR A 301 -5.71 -28.33 -18.75
N ASN A 302 -6.89 -27.86 -18.33
CA ASN A 302 -7.30 -27.92 -16.93
C ASN A 302 -7.41 -29.39 -16.46
N PRO A 303 -6.87 -29.74 -15.27
CA PRO A 303 -6.92 -31.12 -14.77
C PRO A 303 -8.35 -31.69 -14.65
N ALA A 304 -9.32 -30.87 -14.25
CA ALA A 304 -10.72 -31.29 -14.17
C ALA A 304 -11.33 -31.53 -15.57
N TYR A 305 -10.94 -30.75 -16.57
CA TYR A 305 -11.31 -30.99 -17.98
C TYR A 305 -10.80 -32.36 -18.44
N LEU A 306 -9.49 -32.60 -18.30
CA LEU A 306 -8.82 -33.81 -18.74
C LEU A 306 -9.35 -35.07 -18.03
N ALA A 307 -9.64 -34.96 -16.73
CA ALA A 307 -10.22 -36.06 -15.96
C ALA A 307 -11.58 -36.52 -16.53
N VAL A 308 -12.43 -35.59 -16.94
CA VAL A 308 -13.74 -35.93 -17.54
C VAL A 308 -13.57 -36.51 -18.94
N ILE A 309 -12.70 -35.95 -19.78
CA ILE A 309 -12.40 -36.51 -21.11
C ILE A 309 -11.91 -37.95 -21.00
N THR A 310 -11.01 -38.21 -20.05
CA THR A 310 -10.46 -39.55 -19.81
C THR A 310 -11.56 -40.54 -19.41
N LYS A 311 -12.49 -40.13 -18.54
CA LYS A 311 -13.66 -40.95 -18.16
C LYS A 311 -14.57 -41.24 -19.35
N ILE A 312 -14.85 -40.24 -20.19
CA ILE A 312 -15.67 -40.42 -21.39
C ILE A 312 -15.00 -41.39 -22.38
N ALA A 313 -13.69 -41.24 -22.61
CA ALA A 313 -12.93 -42.13 -23.49
C ALA A 313 -12.93 -43.57 -22.99
N ALA A 314 -12.69 -43.78 -21.69
CA ALA A 314 -12.72 -45.11 -21.07
C ALA A 314 -14.10 -45.78 -21.21
N ALA A 315 -15.19 -45.06 -20.98
CA ALA A 315 -16.55 -45.58 -21.13
C ALA A 315 -16.86 -46.00 -22.58
N ARG A 316 -16.38 -45.24 -23.58
CA ARG A 316 -16.55 -45.58 -25.01
C ARG A 316 -15.78 -46.83 -25.41
N LEU A 317 -14.55 -47.00 -24.92
CA LEU A 317 -13.73 -48.19 -25.17
C LEU A 317 -14.39 -49.46 -24.60
N GLN A 318 -14.93 -49.37 -23.37
CA GLN A 318 -15.66 -50.49 -22.76
C GLN A 318 -16.92 -50.87 -23.56
N LYS A 319 -17.68 -49.89 -24.06
CA LYS A 319 -18.87 -50.16 -24.88
C LYS A 319 -18.53 -50.87 -26.19
N LYS A 320 -17.42 -50.49 -26.84
CA LYS A 320 -16.94 -51.13 -28.08
C LYS A 320 -16.50 -52.58 -27.86
N SER A 321 -15.84 -52.89 -26.74
CA SER A 321 -15.44 -54.27 -26.41
C SER A 321 -16.62 -55.22 -26.20
N ARG A 322 -17.76 -54.73 -25.68
CA ARG A 322 -18.97 -55.53 -25.49
C ARG A 322 -19.76 -55.77 -26.77
N GLN A 323 -19.69 -54.84 -27.73
CA GLN A 323 -20.36 -54.97 -29.04
C GLN A 323 -19.60 -55.86 -30.03
N GLY A 324 -18.29 -56.07 -29.83
CA GLY A 324 -17.49 -56.99 -30.64
C GLY A 324 -17.48 -58.44 -30.14
N GLN A 325 -18.22 -58.74 -29.06
CA GLN A 325 -18.39 -60.10 -28.50
C GLN A 325 -19.81 -60.67 -28.74
N GLN A 326 -20.65 -59.97 -29.52
CA GLN A 326 -21.93 -60.46 -30.04
C GLN A 326 -21.78 -60.77 -31.52
#